data_AF-A0A2D8JZL3-F1
#
_entry.id   AF-A0A2D8JZL3-F1
#
_cell.length_a   1.000
_cell.length_b   1.000
_cell.length_c   1.000
_cell.angle_alpha   90.00
_cell.angle_beta   90.00
_cell.angle_gamma   90.00
#
_symmetry.space_group_name_H-M   'P 1'
#
loop_
_entity.id
_entity.type
_entity.pdbx_description
1 polymer ?
#
loop_
_entity_poly.entity_id
_entity_poly.type
_entity_poly.pdbx_seq_one_letter_code
_entity_poly.pdbx_strand_id
1 'polypeptide(L)'
;MTAPLSKGRSELRQALLSSRGALTGVAVFSAVVNLLMLTGPLFMLQVYDRVLSSHSSATLLVLFAIVAFLYGLMGFLDHVRGRVLARVGARFQARLDGRVFRAVLKQAEHPGLREQPAGGLRDLSSIQAFLSSPLPGAAFDLPWTPLFLAILFAFNMWMGWLGLAGGIVIGVLAFANQRLTQKSQADAARLARDADAATERTRKQIETVRALGMMGPLVSRWHAVRETALEAQIAASDRGGGLTAATKAFRLLLQSAVLALGALLVLDGQLSAGAMIAGSILLGRALAPIEQVIGQWATFQ
;
A
#
# COMPACT_ATOMS: atom_id res chain seq x y z
N MET A 1 9.15 6.44 -31.92
CA MET A 1 7.83 6.47 -31.23
C MET A 1 7.90 6.85 -29.74
N THR A 2 8.99 7.47 -29.24
CA THR A 2 9.22 7.77 -27.80
C THR A 2 8.79 9.18 -27.35
N ALA A 3 8.65 10.13 -28.28
CA ALA A 3 8.32 11.54 -28.01
C ALA A 3 6.91 11.83 -27.45
N PRO A 4 5.81 11.13 -27.83
CA PRO A 4 4.49 11.42 -27.27
C PRO A 4 4.31 10.89 -25.84
N LEU A 5 4.97 9.77 -25.50
CA LEU A 5 4.95 9.21 -24.13
C LEU A 5 5.71 10.08 -23.13
N SER A 6 6.79 10.76 -23.55
CA SER A 6 7.53 11.68 -22.68
C SER A 6 6.73 12.94 -22.35
N LYS A 7 6.00 13.50 -23.32
CA LYS A 7 5.08 14.63 -23.10
C LYS A 7 3.95 14.26 -22.13
N GLY A 8 3.30 13.11 -22.31
CA GLY A 8 2.25 12.64 -21.40
C GLY A 8 2.76 12.44 -19.96
N ARG A 9 3.93 11.84 -19.77
CA ARG A 9 4.56 11.71 -18.43
C ARG A 9 4.87 13.06 -17.80
N SER A 10 5.36 14.02 -18.58
CA SER A 10 5.70 15.36 -18.08
C SER A 10 4.46 16.14 -17.62
N GLU A 11 3.33 16.00 -18.33
CA GLU A 11 2.06 16.63 -17.98
C GLU A 11 1.40 15.99 -16.75
N LEU A 12 1.43 14.66 -16.65
CA LEU A 12 0.97 13.95 -15.44
C LEU A 12 1.79 14.39 -14.21
N ARG A 13 3.11 14.51 -14.38
CA ARG A 13 4.00 15.01 -13.33
C ARG A 13 3.69 16.47 -12.99
N GLN A 14 3.42 17.33 -13.96
CA GLN A 14 3.00 18.72 -13.73
C GLN A 14 1.65 18.82 -13.01
N ALA A 15 0.69 17.97 -13.36
CA ALA A 15 -0.60 17.89 -12.69
C ALA A 15 -0.45 17.44 -11.22
N LEU A 16 0.52 16.58 -10.92
CA LEU A 16 0.86 16.21 -9.54
C LEU A 16 1.62 17.33 -8.81
N LEU A 17 2.65 17.91 -9.45
CA LEU A 17 3.53 18.94 -8.87
C LEU A 17 2.83 20.28 -8.66
N SER A 18 1.77 20.56 -9.40
CA SER A 18 0.92 21.73 -9.15
C SER A 18 0.15 21.63 -7.81
N SER A 19 0.16 20.47 -7.14
CA SER A 19 -0.28 20.28 -5.75
C SER A 19 0.88 20.20 -4.76
N ARG A 20 2.07 20.73 -5.11
CA ARG A 20 3.29 20.72 -4.28
C ARG A 20 3.06 21.15 -2.84
N GLY A 21 2.33 22.24 -2.59
CA GLY A 21 2.06 22.68 -1.21
C GLY A 21 1.29 21.65 -0.39
N ALA A 22 0.33 20.94 -1.00
CA ALA A 22 -0.39 19.86 -0.33
C ALA A 22 0.51 18.63 -0.11
N LEU A 23 1.38 18.29 -1.07
CA LEU A 23 2.34 17.18 -0.92
C LEU A 23 3.39 17.48 0.16
N THR A 24 3.88 18.72 0.26
CA THR A 24 4.76 19.15 1.35
C THR A 24 4.04 19.07 2.69
N GLY A 25 2.77 19.49 2.75
CA GLY A 25 1.93 19.31 3.94
C GLY A 25 1.81 17.84 4.36
N VAL A 26 1.55 16.93 3.39
CA VAL A 26 1.51 15.48 3.64
C VAL A 26 2.86 14.97 4.17
N ALA A 27 3.98 15.41 3.60
CA ALA A 27 5.31 15.02 4.07
C ALA A 27 5.57 15.46 5.52
N VAL A 28 5.18 16.70 5.87
CA VAL A 28 5.30 17.22 7.25
C VAL A 28 4.38 16.45 8.20
N PHE A 29 3.13 16.19 7.83
CA PHE A 29 2.23 15.39 8.64
C PHE A 29 2.74 13.96 8.83
N SER A 30 3.25 13.31 7.77
CA SER A 30 3.90 12.00 7.88
C SER A 30 5.11 12.05 8.81
N ALA A 31 5.93 13.09 8.76
CA ALA A 31 7.07 13.24 9.66
C ALA A 31 6.63 13.28 11.14
N VAL A 32 5.61 14.09 11.45
CA VAL A 32 5.08 14.20 12.81
C VAL A 32 4.43 12.88 13.24
N VAL A 33 3.64 12.23 12.37
CA VAL A 33 3.01 10.94 12.68
C VAL A 33 4.07 9.86 12.94
N ASN A 34 5.13 9.77 12.14
CA ASN A 34 6.23 8.82 12.36
C ASN A 34 7.00 9.11 13.65
N LEU A 35 7.15 10.38 14.04
CA LEU A 35 7.75 10.72 15.32
C LEU A 35 6.84 10.30 16.49
N LEU A 36 5.53 10.54 16.38
CA LEU A 36 4.53 10.11 17.36
C LEU A 36 4.41 8.57 17.44
N MET A 37 4.82 7.82 16.40
CA MET A 37 4.89 6.36 16.50
C MET A 37 5.89 5.88 17.57
N LEU A 38 6.91 6.69 17.91
CA LEU A 38 7.85 6.39 18.99
C LEU A 38 7.21 6.44 20.37
N THR A 39 6.03 7.06 20.51
CA THR A 39 5.30 7.14 21.78
C THR A 39 5.07 5.75 22.40
N GLY A 40 4.73 4.74 21.60
CA GLY A 40 4.52 3.38 22.09
C GLY A 40 5.78 2.74 22.67
N PRO A 41 6.88 2.63 21.90
CA PRO A 41 8.18 2.19 22.40
C PRO A 41 8.65 2.96 23.65
N LEU A 42 8.53 4.29 23.65
CA LEU A 42 8.93 5.13 24.79
C LEU A 42 8.07 4.86 26.03
N PHE A 43 6.77 4.67 25.87
CA PHE A 43 5.88 4.30 26.97
C PHE A 43 6.29 2.96 27.58
N MET A 44 6.55 1.94 26.76
CA MET A 44 6.99 0.63 27.26
C MET A 44 8.32 0.72 27.99
N LEU A 45 9.27 1.50 27.48
CA LEU A 45 10.56 1.73 28.14
C LEU A 45 10.36 2.38 29.52
N GLN A 46 9.55 3.45 29.61
CA GLN A 46 9.27 4.12 30.89
C GLN A 46 8.50 3.23 31.87
N VAL A 47 7.54 2.45 31.39
CA VAL A 47 6.76 1.56 32.25
C VAL A 47 7.65 0.50 32.88
N TYR A 48 8.43 -0.22 32.06
CA TYR A 48 9.27 -1.31 32.56
C TYR A 48 10.47 -0.80 33.38
N ASP A 49 11.13 0.27 32.95
CA ASP A 49 12.37 0.69 33.60
C ASP A 49 12.10 1.59 34.82
N ARG A 50 11.02 2.38 34.80
CA ARG A 50 10.74 3.38 35.83
C ARG A 50 9.49 3.10 36.65
N VAL A 51 8.36 2.74 36.03
CA VAL A 51 7.10 2.53 36.78
C VAL A 51 7.17 1.24 37.58
N LEU A 52 7.63 0.15 36.97
CA LEU A 52 7.74 -1.15 37.64
C LEU A 52 8.79 -1.11 38.75
N SER A 53 9.92 -0.43 38.53
CA SER A 53 10.97 -0.29 39.55
C SER A 53 10.57 0.61 40.72
N SER A 54 9.86 1.72 40.45
CA SER A 54 9.43 2.67 41.49
C SER A 54 8.10 2.31 42.17
N HIS A 55 7.38 1.30 41.67
CA HIS A 55 6.02 0.93 42.10
C HIS A 55 5.04 2.13 42.18
N SER A 56 5.27 3.17 41.39
CA SER A 56 4.49 4.42 41.45
C SER A 56 3.28 4.40 40.51
N SER A 57 2.10 4.17 41.07
CA SER A 57 0.83 4.25 40.33
C SER A 57 0.53 5.66 39.81
N ALA A 58 0.96 6.70 40.53
CA ALA A 58 0.80 8.09 40.10
C ALA A 58 1.57 8.39 38.81
N THR A 59 2.82 7.91 38.69
CA THR A 59 3.63 8.09 37.48
C THR A 59 3.00 7.37 36.29
N LEU A 60 2.45 6.17 36.51
CA LEU A 60 1.73 5.41 35.48
C LEU A 60 0.54 6.19 34.91
N LEU A 61 -0.30 6.76 35.79
CA LEU A 61 -1.47 7.53 35.37
C LEU A 61 -1.10 8.75 34.52
N VAL A 62 -0.06 9.49 34.93
CA VAL A 62 0.43 10.64 34.16
C VAL A 62 0.98 10.20 32.80
N LEU A 63 1.82 9.16 32.76
CA LEU A 63 2.35 8.62 31.50
C LEU A 63 1.23 8.13 30.58
N PHE A 64 0.25 7.43 31.13
CA PHE A 64 -0.89 6.94 30.36
C PHE A 64 -1.72 8.09 29.78
N ALA A 65 -1.98 9.15 30.56
CA ALA A 65 -2.69 10.34 30.08
C ALA A 65 -1.93 11.02 28.93
N ILE A 66 -0.60 11.14 29.03
CA ILE A 66 0.25 11.70 27.97
C ILE A 66 0.16 10.83 26.71
N VAL A 67 0.28 9.50 26.84
CA VAL A 67 0.22 8.58 25.70
C VAL A 67 -1.16 8.58 25.05
N ALA A 68 -2.23 8.62 25.85
CA ALA A 68 -3.61 8.73 25.34
C ALA A 68 -3.79 10.02 24.53
N PHE A 69 -3.27 11.15 25.02
CA PHE A 69 -3.28 12.41 24.28
C PHE A 69 -2.46 12.32 22.97
N LEU A 70 -1.25 11.78 23.03
CA LEU A 70 -0.37 11.65 21.86
C LEU A 70 -0.96 10.71 20.80
N TYR A 71 -1.58 9.60 21.18
CA TYR A 71 -2.29 8.73 20.24
C TYR A 71 -3.56 9.38 19.68
N GLY A 72 -4.27 10.18 20.47
CA GLY A 72 -5.38 11.01 19.98
C GLY A 72 -4.91 12.00 18.91
N LEU A 73 -3.80 12.70 19.16
CA LEU A 73 -3.18 13.61 18.20
C LEU A 73 -2.67 12.87 16.96
N MET A 74 -2.03 11.71 17.13
CA MET A 74 -1.57 10.87 16.03
C MET A 74 -2.72 10.47 15.11
N GLY A 75 -3.83 9.97 15.67
CA GLY A 75 -5.02 9.58 14.90
C GLY A 75 -5.67 10.77 14.18
N PHE A 76 -5.70 11.93 14.82
CA PHE A 76 -6.17 13.16 14.18
C PHE A 76 -5.30 13.57 12.98
N LEU A 77 -3.98 13.58 13.16
CA LEU A 77 -3.04 13.94 12.10
C LEU A 77 -3.08 12.94 10.94
N ASP A 78 -3.21 11.65 11.22
CA ASP A 78 -3.32 10.61 10.19
C ASP A 78 -4.63 10.75 9.39
N HIS A 79 -5.74 11.10 10.05
CA HIS A 79 -7.00 11.41 9.38
C HIS A 79 -6.89 12.65 8.49
N VAL A 80 -6.24 13.71 8.97
CA VAL A 80 -5.99 14.92 8.17
C VAL A 80 -5.12 14.58 6.97
N ARG A 81 -4.06 13.80 7.16
CA ARG A 81 -3.17 13.31 6.10
C ARG A 81 -3.95 12.56 5.02
N GLY A 82 -4.79 11.60 5.40
CA GLY A 82 -5.65 10.86 4.47
C GLY A 82 -6.60 11.77 3.69
N ARG A 83 -7.22 12.74 4.35
CA ARG A 83 -8.10 13.72 3.68
C ARG A 83 -7.36 14.63 2.70
N VAL A 84 -6.14 15.04 3.01
CA VAL A 84 -5.31 15.83 2.08
C VAL A 84 -4.97 15.02 0.85
N LEU A 85 -4.53 13.76 1.00
CA LEU A 85 -4.24 12.86 -0.12
C LEU A 85 -5.46 12.61 -1.02
N ALA A 86 -6.62 12.34 -0.43
CA ALA A 86 -7.87 12.18 -1.18
C ALA A 86 -8.25 13.44 -1.98
N ARG A 87 -8.06 14.63 -1.40
CA ARG A 87 -8.28 15.91 -2.11
C ARG A 87 -7.27 16.15 -3.23
N VAL A 88 -6.02 15.74 -3.05
CA VAL A 88 -5.00 15.78 -4.12
C VAL A 88 -5.41 14.87 -5.27
N GLY A 89 -5.87 13.64 -4.97
CA GLY A 89 -6.41 12.72 -5.98
C GLY A 89 -7.60 13.29 -6.74
N ALA A 90 -8.58 13.86 -6.04
CA ALA A 90 -9.76 14.46 -6.67
C ALA A 90 -9.40 15.66 -7.57
N ARG A 91 -8.49 16.54 -7.12
CA ARG A 91 -8.01 17.68 -7.93
C ARG A 91 -7.23 17.22 -9.16
N PHE A 92 -6.45 16.15 -9.02
CA PHE A 92 -5.73 15.53 -10.13
C PHE A 92 -6.71 15.00 -11.19
N GLN A 93 -7.73 14.26 -10.78
CA GLN A 93 -8.78 13.77 -11.69
C GLN A 93 -9.50 14.92 -12.38
N ALA A 94 -10.02 15.90 -11.63
CA ALA A 94 -10.80 17.01 -12.19
C ALA A 94 -10.04 17.81 -13.27
N ARG A 95 -8.71 17.93 -13.15
CA ARG A 95 -7.88 18.63 -14.15
C ARG A 95 -7.67 17.84 -15.43
N LEU A 96 -7.66 16.52 -15.34
CA LEU A 96 -7.42 15.64 -16.48
C LEU A 96 -8.73 15.17 -17.13
N ASP A 97 -9.85 15.24 -16.42
CA ASP A 97 -11.14 14.71 -16.85
C ASP A 97 -11.57 15.26 -18.21
N GLY A 98 -11.59 16.59 -18.37
CA GLY A 98 -11.96 17.23 -19.65
C GLY A 98 -10.97 16.97 -20.79
N ARG A 99 -9.71 16.62 -20.50
CA ARG A 99 -8.72 16.26 -21.52
C ARG A 99 -8.88 14.80 -21.94
N VAL A 100 -9.03 13.89 -20.99
CA VAL A 100 -9.26 12.47 -21.23
C VAL A 100 -10.60 12.27 -21.95
N PHE A 101 -11.64 12.98 -21.54
CA PHE A 101 -12.94 12.96 -22.22
C PHE A 101 -12.83 13.36 -23.70
N ARG A 102 -12.13 14.45 -24.01
CA ARG A 102 -11.88 14.86 -25.40
C ARG A 102 -11.08 13.82 -26.19
N ALA A 103 -10.11 13.16 -25.57
CA ALA A 103 -9.35 12.09 -26.21
C ALA A 103 -10.22 10.87 -26.51
N VAL A 104 -11.10 10.49 -25.57
CA VAL A 104 -12.09 9.42 -25.76
C VAL A 104 -13.07 9.74 -26.89
N LEU A 105 -13.57 10.97 -26.96
CA LEU A 105 -14.45 11.40 -28.06
C LEU A 105 -13.73 11.35 -29.41
N LYS A 106 -12.50 11.86 -29.49
CA LYS A 106 -11.69 11.79 -30.72
C LYS A 106 -11.40 10.35 -31.14
N GLN A 107 -11.21 9.44 -30.19
CA GLN A 107 -11.07 8.02 -30.49
C GLN A 107 -12.35 7.44 -31.11
N ALA A 108 -13.53 7.87 -30.65
CA ALA A 108 -14.82 7.42 -31.16
C ALA A 108 -15.15 7.93 -32.59
N GLU A 109 -14.45 8.98 -33.06
CA GLU A 109 -14.57 9.47 -34.45
C GLU A 109 -13.94 8.49 -35.47
N HIS A 110 -13.00 7.65 -35.04
CA HIS A 110 -12.35 6.67 -35.90
C HIS A 110 -13.12 5.32 -35.86
N PRO A 111 -13.70 4.86 -37.00
CA PRO A 111 -14.56 3.68 -37.03
C PRO A 111 -13.93 2.41 -36.44
N GLY A 112 -12.63 2.18 -36.69
CA GLY A 112 -11.89 1.02 -36.17
C GLY A 112 -11.53 1.09 -34.68
N LEU A 113 -11.63 2.27 -34.06
CA LEU A 113 -11.32 2.49 -32.64
C LEU A 113 -12.57 2.72 -31.79
N ARG A 114 -13.72 2.97 -32.42
CA ARG A 114 -15.02 3.21 -31.78
C ARG A 114 -15.56 1.99 -31.03
N GLU A 115 -15.17 0.79 -31.42
CA GLU A 115 -15.53 -0.46 -30.74
C GLU A 115 -14.58 -0.88 -29.60
N GLN A 116 -13.48 -0.13 -29.41
CA GLN A 116 -12.59 -0.35 -28.28
C GLN A 116 -13.18 0.27 -27.02
N PRO A 117 -13.07 -0.38 -25.85
CA PRO A 117 -13.51 0.19 -24.58
C PRO A 117 -12.86 1.55 -24.33
N ALA A 118 -13.67 2.56 -23.96
CA ALA A 118 -13.20 3.88 -23.55
C ALA A 118 -12.55 3.82 -22.15
N GLY A 119 -11.45 3.10 -22.02
CA GLY A 119 -10.78 2.81 -20.74
C GLY A 119 -10.14 4.03 -20.08
N GLY A 120 -9.84 5.10 -20.84
CA GLY A 120 -9.08 6.24 -20.32
C GLY A 120 -9.70 6.94 -19.10
N LEU A 121 -11.04 7.05 -19.02
CA LEU A 121 -11.71 7.61 -17.85
C LEU A 121 -11.67 6.66 -16.65
N ARG A 122 -11.80 5.34 -16.90
CA ARG A 122 -11.67 4.31 -15.87
C ARG A 122 -10.24 4.30 -15.33
N ASP A 123 -9.23 4.37 -16.18
CA ASP A 123 -7.82 4.45 -15.78
C ASP A 123 -7.55 5.71 -14.96
N LEU A 124 -8.14 6.86 -15.34
CA LEU A 124 -8.04 8.09 -14.56
C LEU A 124 -8.67 7.94 -13.16
N SER A 125 -9.83 7.30 -13.07
CA SER A 125 -10.47 7.00 -11.78
C SER A 125 -9.65 6.01 -10.94
N SER A 126 -9.01 5.01 -11.55
CA SER A 126 -8.10 4.09 -10.87
C SER A 126 -6.88 4.82 -10.28
N ILE A 127 -6.33 5.80 -10.99
CA ILE A 127 -5.23 6.63 -10.47
C ILE A 127 -5.71 7.49 -9.29
N GLN A 128 -6.91 8.06 -9.36
CA GLN A 128 -7.48 8.82 -8.24
C GLN A 128 -7.73 7.94 -7.02
N ALA A 129 -8.23 6.72 -7.22
CA ALA A 129 -8.41 5.73 -6.16
C ALA A 129 -7.07 5.35 -5.53
N PHE A 130 -6.02 5.16 -6.35
CA PHE A 130 -4.65 4.92 -5.88
C PHE A 130 -4.13 6.08 -5.03
N LEU A 131 -4.28 7.34 -5.46
CA LEU A 131 -3.84 8.51 -4.70
C LEU A 131 -4.60 8.70 -3.38
N SER A 132 -5.81 8.15 -3.30
CA SER A 132 -6.64 8.18 -2.10
C SER A 132 -6.42 6.96 -1.19
N SER A 133 -5.63 5.98 -1.63
CA SER A 133 -5.34 4.76 -0.89
C SER A 133 -4.29 4.99 0.22
N PRO A 134 -4.08 4.01 1.11
CA PRO A 134 -2.97 4.04 2.08
C PRO A 134 -1.56 3.98 1.47
N LEU A 135 -1.40 3.55 0.20
CA LEU A 135 -0.09 3.34 -0.42
C LEU A 135 0.79 4.60 -0.52
N PRO A 136 0.28 5.77 -0.96
CA PRO A 136 1.05 7.01 -0.90
C PRO A 136 1.55 7.30 0.51
N GLY A 137 0.75 7.05 1.54
CA GLY A 137 1.16 7.20 2.95
C GLY A 137 2.34 6.30 3.30
N ALA A 138 2.27 5.02 2.95
CA ALA A 138 3.37 4.07 3.13
C ALA A 138 4.68 4.53 2.45
N ALA A 139 4.57 5.13 1.26
CA ALA A 139 5.73 5.68 0.55
C ALA A 139 6.35 6.90 1.27
N PHE A 140 5.55 7.71 1.97
CA PHE A 140 6.06 8.79 2.82
C PHE A 140 6.66 8.28 4.14
N ASP A 141 6.26 7.08 4.58
CA ASP A 141 6.77 6.46 5.80
C ASP A 141 8.08 5.68 5.54
N LEU A 142 8.31 5.21 4.31
CA LEU A 142 9.52 4.45 3.90
C LEU A 142 10.87 5.14 4.22
N PRO A 143 11.05 6.47 4.03
CA PRO A 143 12.29 7.16 4.40
C PRO A 143 12.58 7.16 5.91
N TRP A 144 11.61 6.82 6.76
CA TRP A 144 11.77 6.72 8.21
C TRP A 144 12.27 5.35 8.67
N THR A 145 12.19 4.32 7.82
CA THR A 145 12.71 2.98 8.13
C THR A 145 14.18 2.99 8.57
N PRO A 146 15.12 3.68 7.90
CA PRO A 146 16.50 3.79 8.37
C PRO A 146 16.64 4.47 9.75
N LEU A 147 15.77 5.44 10.08
CA LEU A 147 15.77 6.07 11.40
C LEU A 147 15.35 5.06 12.48
N PHE A 148 14.28 4.29 12.24
CA PHE A 148 13.85 3.25 13.18
C PHE A 148 14.91 2.15 13.36
N LEU A 149 15.60 1.76 12.28
CA LEU A 149 16.74 0.85 12.36
C LEU A 149 17.91 1.47 13.13
N ALA A 150 18.22 2.76 12.93
CA ALA A 150 19.27 3.44 13.67
C ALA A 150 18.98 3.48 15.18
N ILE A 151 17.72 3.70 15.58
CA ILE A 151 17.30 3.61 16.98
C ILE A 151 17.46 2.18 17.51
N LEU A 152 17.14 1.16 16.70
CA LEU A 152 17.34 -0.24 17.06
C LEU A 152 18.82 -0.58 17.29
N PHE A 153 19.71 -0.08 16.42
CA PHE A 153 21.16 -0.18 16.60
C PHE A 153 21.66 0.53 17.86
N ALA A 154 21.04 1.68 18.21
CA ALA A 154 21.38 2.42 19.42
C ALA A 154 20.98 1.67 20.70
N PHE A 155 19.93 0.84 20.68
CA PHE A 155 19.59 -0.04 21.81
C PHE A 155 20.58 -1.19 21.96
N ASN A 156 20.84 -1.93 20.89
CA ASN A 156 21.84 -2.98 20.89
C ASN A 156 22.28 -3.32 19.46
N MET A 157 23.59 -3.49 19.26
CA MET A 157 24.17 -3.80 17.95
C MET A 157 23.62 -5.11 17.35
N TRP A 158 23.41 -6.15 18.16
CA TRP A 158 22.90 -7.44 17.70
C TRP A 158 21.43 -7.35 17.24
N MET A 159 20.59 -6.60 17.97
CA MET A 159 19.20 -6.34 17.56
C MET A 159 19.17 -5.55 16.25
N GLY A 160 20.05 -4.56 16.09
CA GLY A 160 20.21 -3.80 14.86
C GLY A 160 20.56 -4.68 13.66
N TRP A 161 21.55 -5.57 13.80
CA TRP A 161 21.93 -6.50 12.73
C TRP A 161 20.81 -7.48 12.37
N LEU A 162 20.12 -8.03 13.38
CA LEU A 162 18.97 -8.91 13.14
C LEU A 162 17.85 -8.17 12.40
N GLY A 163 17.56 -6.92 12.80
CA GLY A 163 16.56 -6.09 12.13
C GLY A 163 16.95 -5.72 10.69
N LEU A 164 18.23 -5.41 10.44
CA LEU A 164 18.74 -5.13 9.11
C LEU A 164 18.67 -6.37 8.21
N ALA A 165 19.14 -7.52 8.68
CA ALA A 165 19.08 -8.78 7.94
C ALA A 165 17.63 -9.16 7.62
N GLY A 166 16.74 -9.08 8.61
CA GLY A 166 15.32 -9.35 8.41
C GLY A 166 14.65 -8.36 7.45
N GLY A 167 15.01 -7.07 7.52
CA GLY A 167 14.56 -6.04 6.58
C GLY A 167 15.02 -6.30 5.15
N ILE A 168 16.26 -6.75 4.95
CA ILE A 168 16.77 -7.16 3.64
C ILE A 168 15.97 -8.37 3.12
N VAL A 169 15.74 -9.39 3.94
CA VAL A 169 14.96 -10.57 3.53
C VAL A 169 13.54 -10.17 3.13
N ILE A 170 12.84 -9.33 3.92
CA ILE A 170 11.52 -8.82 3.56
C ILE A 170 11.57 -8.00 2.28
N GLY A 171 12.59 -7.16 2.08
CA GLY A 171 12.79 -6.41 0.85
C GLY A 171 12.98 -7.31 -0.37
N VAL A 172 13.74 -8.40 -0.23
CA VAL A 172 13.93 -9.41 -1.28
C VAL A 172 12.61 -10.14 -1.57
N LEU A 173 11.85 -10.54 -0.54
CA LEU A 173 10.53 -11.14 -0.69
C LEU A 173 9.55 -10.18 -1.38
N ALA A 174 9.59 -8.89 -1.05
CA ALA A 174 8.79 -7.85 -1.69
C ALA A 174 9.11 -7.74 -3.17
N PHE A 175 10.39 -7.68 -3.51
CA PHE A 175 10.87 -7.57 -4.88
C PHE A 175 10.55 -8.84 -5.70
N ALA A 176 10.74 -10.02 -5.09
CA ALA A 176 10.37 -11.29 -5.69
C ALA A 176 8.86 -11.36 -5.96
N ASN A 177 8.03 -10.94 -4.99
CA ASN A 177 6.59 -10.86 -5.16
C ASN A 177 6.21 -9.95 -6.33
N GLN A 178 6.79 -8.75 -6.40
CA GLN A 178 6.54 -7.84 -7.51
C GLN A 178 6.90 -8.47 -8.86
N ARG A 179 8.09 -9.08 -8.97
CA ARG A 179 8.57 -9.68 -10.23
C ARG A 179 7.77 -10.91 -10.67
N LEU A 180 7.40 -11.78 -9.72
CA LEU A 180 6.71 -13.04 -10.02
C LEU A 180 5.21 -12.83 -10.29
N THR A 181 4.59 -11.83 -9.66
CA THR A 181 3.14 -11.60 -9.78
C THR A 181 2.77 -10.61 -10.88
N GLN A 182 3.65 -9.67 -11.24
CA GLN A 182 3.34 -8.60 -12.19
C GLN A 182 2.73 -9.09 -13.51
N LYS A 183 3.33 -10.12 -14.12
CA LYS A 183 2.83 -10.64 -15.40
C LYS A 183 1.47 -11.33 -15.23
N SER A 184 1.35 -12.19 -14.22
CA SER A 184 0.11 -12.93 -13.94
C SER A 184 -1.06 -11.99 -13.60
N GLN A 185 -0.81 -10.92 -12.84
CA GLN A 185 -1.80 -9.92 -12.50
C GLN A 185 -2.19 -9.08 -13.72
N ALA A 186 -1.22 -8.65 -14.53
CA ALA A 186 -1.51 -7.91 -15.76
C ALA A 186 -2.32 -8.74 -16.76
N ASP A 187 -2.00 -10.03 -16.90
CA ASP A 187 -2.72 -10.96 -17.77
C ASP A 187 -4.16 -11.20 -17.25
N ALA A 188 -4.33 -11.42 -15.94
CA ALA A 188 -5.65 -11.55 -15.32
C ALA A 188 -6.51 -10.29 -15.49
N ALA A 189 -5.94 -9.11 -15.22
CA ALA A 189 -6.63 -7.83 -15.40
C ALA A 189 -7.01 -7.59 -16.88
N ARG A 190 -6.16 -7.99 -17.82
CA ARG A 190 -6.46 -7.92 -19.25
C ARG A 190 -7.62 -8.84 -19.63
N LEU A 191 -7.59 -10.10 -19.23
CA LEU A 191 -8.66 -11.07 -19.53
C LEU A 191 -10.00 -10.64 -18.89
N ALA A 192 -9.97 -10.08 -17.67
CA ALA A 192 -11.16 -9.51 -17.04
C ALA A 192 -11.73 -8.33 -17.84
N ARG A 193 -10.88 -7.42 -18.32
CA ARG A 193 -11.31 -6.31 -19.20
C ARG A 193 -11.87 -6.81 -20.54
N ASP A 194 -11.26 -7.82 -21.14
CA ASP A 194 -11.73 -8.41 -22.40
C ASP A 194 -13.10 -9.08 -22.22
N ALA A 195 -13.32 -9.77 -21.08
CA ALA A 195 -14.61 -10.36 -20.72
C ALA A 195 -15.70 -9.29 -20.51
N ASP A 196 -15.41 -8.22 -19.77
CA ASP A 196 -16.33 -7.09 -19.57
C ASP A 196 -16.68 -6.41 -20.92
N ALA A 197 -15.68 -6.23 -21.80
CA ALA A 197 -15.88 -5.65 -23.13
C ALA A 197 -16.75 -6.55 -24.02
N ALA A 198 -16.58 -7.88 -23.95
CA ALA A 198 -17.42 -8.83 -24.66
C ALA A 198 -18.88 -8.71 -24.21
N THR A 199 -19.14 -8.62 -22.90
CA THR A 199 -20.49 -8.40 -22.36
C THR A 199 -21.13 -7.11 -22.88
N GLU A 200 -20.39 -6.00 -22.91
CA GLU A 200 -20.93 -4.72 -23.41
C GLU A 200 -21.26 -4.78 -24.91
N ARG A 201 -20.44 -5.46 -25.72
CA ARG A 201 -20.73 -5.68 -27.15
C ARG A 201 -22.00 -6.49 -27.34
N THR A 202 -22.13 -7.58 -26.60
CA THR A 202 -23.33 -8.43 -26.61
C THR A 202 -24.58 -7.66 -26.20
N ARG A 203 -24.48 -6.80 -25.17
CA ARG A 203 -25.60 -5.96 -24.71
C ARG A 203 -26.12 -5.05 -25.83
N LYS A 204 -25.23 -4.45 -26.62
CA LYS A 204 -25.58 -3.58 -27.75
C LYS A 204 -26.25 -4.32 -28.91
N GLN A 205 -26.07 -5.63 -29.01
CA GLN A 205 -26.60 -6.48 -30.10
C GLN A 205 -27.73 -7.42 -29.62
N ILE A 206 -28.30 -7.16 -28.44
CA ILE A 206 -29.24 -8.08 -27.79
C ILE A 206 -30.50 -8.35 -28.61
N GLU A 207 -30.98 -7.37 -29.37
CA GLU A 207 -32.17 -7.49 -30.22
C GLU A 207 -31.92 -8.52 -31.34
N THR A 208 -30.76 -8.46 -32.00
CA THR A 208 -30.36 -9.43 -33.02
C THR A 208 -30.21 -10.84 -32.45
N VAL A 209 -29.56 -10.96 -31.29
CA VAL A 209 -29.38 -12.26 -30.61
C VAL A 209 -30.74 -12.86 -30.24
N ARG A 210 -31.67 -12.05 -29.75
CA ARG A 210 -33.03 -12.49 -29.40
C ARG A 210 -33.82 -12.89 -30.65
N ALA A 211 -33.74 -12.11 -31.73
CA ALA A 211 -34.44 -12.39 -32.99
C ALA A 211 -33.96 -13.70 -33.64
N LEU A 212 -32.68 -14.04 -33.52
CA LEU A 212 -32.09 -15.26 -34.08
C LEU A 212 -32.17 -16.47 -33.12
N GLY A 213 -32.73 -16.32 -31.91
CA GLY A 213 -32.82 -17.39 -30.92
C GLY A 213 -31.46 -17.86 -30.36
N MET A 214 -30.42 -17.03 -30.46
CA MET A 214 -29.02 -17.41 -30.19
C MET A 214 -28.61 -17.29 -28.71
N MET A 215 -29.56 -17.14 -27.79
CA MET A 215 -29.26 -16.90 -26.37
C MET A 215 -28.44 -18.02 -25.72
N GLY A 216 -28.78 -19.30 -25.95
CA GLY A 216 -28.05 -20.43 -25.37
C GLY A 216 -26.57 -20.48 -25.79
N PRO A 217 -26.27 -20.51 -27.11
CA PRO A 217 -24.89 -20.47 -27.61
C PRO A 217 -24.10 -19.22 -27.20
N LEU A 218 -24.77 -18.09 -27.05
CA LEU A 218 -24.15 -16.85 -26.58
C LEU A 218 -23.73 -16.97 -25.11
N VAL A 219 -24.60 -17.53 -24.26
CA VAL A 219 -24.33 -17.75 -22.82
C VAL A 219 -23.17 -18.72 -22.65
N SER A 220 -23.11 -19.83 -23.40
CA SER A 220 -21.99 -20.77 -23.32
C SER A 220 -20.67 -20.13 -23.76
N ARG A 221 -20.67 -19.32 -24.83
CA ARG A 221 -19.47 -18.56 -25.25
C ARG A 221 -19.04 -17.54 -24.21
N TRP A 222 -19.99 -16.83 -23.60
CA TRP A 222 -19.71 -15.87 -22.53
C TRP A 222 -19.11 -16.57 -21.31
N HIS A 223 -19.64 -17.74 -20.92
CA HIS A 223 -19.09 -18.56 -19.85
C HIS A 223 -17.64 -18.95 -20.12
N ALA A 224 -17.31 -19.44 -21.33
CA ALA A 224 -15.94 -19.83 -21.67
C ALA A 224 -14.95 -18.66 -21.54
N VAL A 225 -15.32 -17.46 -22.02
CA VAL A 225 -14.48 -16.26 -21.88
C VAL A 225 -14.32 -15.85 -20.41
N ARG A 226 -15.42 -15.93 -19.63
CA ARG A 226 -15.42 -15.57 -18.21
C ARG A 226 -14.62 -16.56 -17.36
N GLU A 227 -14.69 -17.85 -17.68
CA GLU A 227 -13.96 -18.92 -17.02
C GLU A 227 -12.45 -18.72 -17.16
N THR A 228 -11.95 -18.48 -18.38
CA THR A 228 -10.52 -18.17 -18.59
C THR A 228 -10.05 -16.95 -17.81
N ALA A 229 -10.88 -15.89 -17.73
CA ALA A 229 -10.57 -14.71 -16.93
C ALA A 229 -10.54 -15.01 -15.43
N LEU A 230 -11.47 -15.84 -14.95
CA LEU A 230 -11.56 -16.25 -13.55
C LEU A 230 -10.39 -17.16 -13.14
N GLU A 231 -10.02 -18.13 -13.97
CA GLU A 231 -8.86 -19.00 -13.75
C GLU A 231 -7.56 -18.19 -13.68
N ALA A 232 -7.38 -17.22 -14.59
CA ALA A 232 -6.22 -16.33 -14.56
C ALA A 232 -6.21 -15.48 -13.27
N GLN A 233 -7.36 -15.00 -12.83
CA GLN A 233 -7.51 -14.24 -11.59
C GLN A 233 -7.18 -15.09 -10.36
N ILE A 234 -7.65 -16.34 -10.30
CA ILE A 234 -7.34 -17.29 -9.23
C ILE A 234 -5.84 -17.57 -9.21
N ALA A 235 -5.24 -17.92 -10.36
CA ALA A 235 -3.81 -18.19 -10.44
C ALA A 235 -2.94 -16.98 -10.03
N ALA A 236 -3.36 -15.76 -10.38
CA ALA A 236 -2.70 -14.53 -9.95
C ALA A 236 -2.85 -14.30 -8.43
N SER A 237 -4.04 -14.56 -7.90
CA SER A 237 -4.36 -14.44 -6.47
C SER A 237 -3.61 -15.44 -5.62
N ASP A 238 -3.51 -16.70 -6.03
CA ASP A 238 -2.82 -17.75 -5.27
C ASP A 238 -1.31 -17.47 -5.18
N ARG A 239 -0.70 -17.06 -6.30
CA ARG A 239 0.72 -16.66 -6.33
C ARG A 239 1.01 -15.46 -5.45
N GLY A 240 0.20 -14.40 -5.55
CA GLY A 240 0.38 -13.18 -4.76
C GLY A 240 0.02 -13.36 -3.28
N GLY A 241 -1.04 -14.13 -3.00
CA GLY A 241 -1.53 -14.45 -1.67
C GLY A 241 -0.51 -15.27 -0.88
N GLY A 242 0.08 -16.30 -1.50
CA GLY A 242 1.12 -17.12 -0.87
C GLY A 242 2.35 -16.31 -0.45
N LEU A 243 2.85 -15.43 -1.32
CA LEU A 243 4.01 -14.57 -1.03
C LEU A 243 3.70 -13.50 0.02
N THR A 244 2.48 -12.93 -0.02
CA THR A 244 2.02 -11.98 1.01
C THR A 244 1.92 -12.66 2.37
N ALA A 245 1.36 -13.87 2.42
CA ALA A 245 1.27 -14.67 3.65
C ALA A 245 2.65 -15.06 4.19
N ALA A 246 3.57 -15.49 3.32
CA ALA A 246 4.95 -15.81 3.69
C ALA A 246 5.69 -14.59 4.27
N THR A 247 5.52 -13.41 3.66
CA THR A 247 6.12 -12.16 4.15
C THR A 247 5.58 -11.78 5.53
N LYS A 248 4.25 -11.87 5.72
CA LYS A 248 3.62 -11.61 7.02
C LYS A 248 4.08 -12.60 8.09
N ALA A 249 4.16 -13.88 7.76
CA ALA A 249 4.65 -14.92 8.66
C ALA A 249 6.11 -14.67 9.05
N PHE A 250 6.98 -14.36 8.08
CA PHE A 250 8.37 -14.02 8.33
C PHE A 250 8.53 -12.77 9.20
N ARG A 251 7.71 -11.73 8.99
CA ARG A 251 7.70 -10.54 9.85
C ARG A 251 7.36 -10.89 11.30
N LEU A 252 6.32 -11.69 11.52
CA LEU A 252 5.94 -12.12 12.87
C LEU A 252 7.03 -12.98 13.52
N LEU A 253 7.66 -13.88 12.75
CA LEU A 253 8.80 -14.67 13.19
C LEU A 253 9.97 -13.77 13.59
N LEU A 254 10.31 -12.78 12.76
CA LEU A 254 11.39 -11.85 13.00
C LEU A 254 11.14 -10.97 14.24
N GLN A 255 9.90 -10.53 14.44
CA GLN A 255 9.49 -9.79 15.64
C GLN A 255 9.69 -10.65 16.90
N SER A 256 9.28 -11.91 16.87
CA SER A 256 9.51 -12.87 17.96
C SER A 256 11.00 -13.18 18.16
N ALA A 257 11.78 -13.26 17.08
CA ALA A 257 13.22 -13.49 17.15
C ALA A 257 13.96 -12.31 17.79
N VAL A 258 13.58 -11.07 17.48
CA VAL A 258 14.11 -9.87 18.14
C VAL A 258 13.76 -9.86 19.63
N LEU A 259 12.54 -10.27 19.99
CA LEU A 259 12.15 -10.39 21.39
C LEU A 259 12.96 -11.48 22.11
N ALA A 260 13.15 -12.65 21.49
CA ALA A 260 13.95 -13.74 22.05
C ALA A 260 15.44 -13.36 22.23
N LEU A 261 16.03 -12.70 21.23
CA LEU A 261 17.39 -12.16 21.31
C LEU A 261 17.50 -11.10 22.41
N GLY A 262 16.52 -10.20 22.49
CA GLY A 262 16.46 -9.18 23.53
C GLY A 262 16.34 -9.81 24.93
N ALA A 263 15.59 -10.91 25.08
CA ALA A 263 15.50 -11.62 26.36
C ALA A 263 16.85 -12.21 26.80
N LEU A 264 17.61 -12.81 25.88
CA LEU A 264 18.98 -13.26 26.17
C LEU A 264 19.88 -12.11 26.61
N LEU A 265 19.82 -10.97 25.92
CA LEU A 265 20.61 -9.77 26.27
C LEU A 265 20.21 -9.16 27.62
N VAL A 266 18.94 -9.26 28.00
CA VAL A 266 18.44 -8.84 29.33
C VAL A 266 18.97 -9.77 30.42
N LEU A 267 19.00 -11.08 30.17
CA LEU A 267 19.58 -12.07 31.11
C LEU A 267 21.08 -11.83 31.34
N ASP A 268 21.80 -11.42 30.30
CA ASP A 268 23.22 -11.04 30.37
C ASP A 268 23.45 -9.64 30.97
N GLY A 269 22.39 -8.92 31.35
CA GLY A 269 22.47 -7.58 31.93
C GLY A 269 22.89 -6.47 30.96
N GLN A 270 22.89 -6.74 29.65
CA GLN A 270 23.32 -5.79 28.61
C GLN A 270 22.19 -4.87 28.11
N LEU A 271 20.93 -5.22 28.42
CA LEU A 271 19.74 -4.53 27.93
C LEU A 271 18.68 -4.46 29.02
N SER A 272 17.90 -3.38 29.08
CA SER A 272 16.73 -3.32 29.97
C SER A 272 15.54 -4.06 29.38
N ALA A 273 14.64 -4.56 30.24
CA ALA A 273 13.40 -5.19 29.80
C ALA A 273 12.52 -4.23 28.97
N GLY A 274 12.54 -2.93 29.30
CA GLY A 274 11.87 -1.90 28.54
C GLY A 274 12.45 -1.74 27.13
N ALA A 275 13.77 -1.70 26.99
CA ALA A 275 14.45 -1.58 25.70
C ALA A 275 14.26 -2.82 24.80
N MET A 276 14.19 -4.03 25.39
CA MET A 276 13.84 -5.26 24.67
C MET A 276 12.47 -5.15 23.98
N ILE A 277 11.42 -4.79 24.73
CA ILE A 277 10.07 -4.69 24.18
C ILE A 277 9.98 -3.53 23.19
N ALA A 278 10.54 -2.37 23.54
CA ALA A 278 10.59 -1.21 22.66
C ALA A 278 11.26 -1.53 21.31
N GLY A 279 12.38 -2.27 21.33
CA GLY A 279 13.07 -2.72 20.11
C GLY A 279 12.22 -3.63 19.22
N SER A 280 11.46 -4.56 19.81
CA SER A 280 10.54 -5.43 19.05
C SER A 280 9.43 -4.63 18.36
N ILE A 281 8.91 -3.59 19.00
CA ILE A 281 7.86 -2.70 18.44
C ILE A 281 8.45 -1.83 17.33
N LEU A 282 9.64 -1.26 17.54
CA LEU A 282 10.34 -0.45 16.54
C LEU A 282 10.64 -1.25 15.27
N LEU A 283 11.05 -2.52 15.41
CA LEU A 283 11.25 -3.41 14.27
C LEU A 283 9.95 -3.58 13.46
N GLY A 284 8.84 -3.85 14.15
CA GLY A 284 7.53 -3.97 13.49
C GLY A 284 7.15 -2.71 12.72
N ARG A 285 7.46 -1.53 13.25
CA ARG A 285 7.22 -0.23 12.59
C ARG A 285 8.14 -0.01 11.39
N ALA A 286 9.43 -0.35 11.52
CA ALA A 286 10.41 -0.21 10.43
C ALA A 286 10.00 -1.01 9.18
N LEU A 287 9.34 -2.16 9.37
CA LEU A 287 8.98 -3.10 8.30
C LEU A 287 7.55 -2.94 7.79
N ALA A 288 6.69 -2.24 8.52
CA ALA A 288 5.27 -2.07 8.17
C ALA A 288 5.04 -1.42 6.78
N PRO A 289 5.77 -0.37 6.37
CA PRO A 289 5.57 0.24 5.04
C PRO A 289 5.81 -0.74 3.90
N ILE A 290 6.81 -1.63 4.04
CA ILE A 290 7.15 -2.62 3.02
C ILE A 290 5.98 -3.62 2.86
N GLU A 291 5.39 -4.07 3.97
CA GLU A 291 4.23 -4.97 3.93
C GLU A 291 2.99 -4.30 3.34
N GLN A 292 2.74 -3.04 3.67
CA GLN A 292 1.62 -2.29 3.08
C GLN A 292 1.74 -2.19 1.57
N VAL A 293 2.96 -1.97 1.06
CA VAL A 293 3.25 -1.94 -0.38
C VAL A 293 2.95 -3.29 -1.01
N ILE A 294 3.41 -4.40 -0.41
CA ILE A 294 3.17 -5.76 -0.93
C ILE A 294 1.68 -6.10 -0.95
N GLY A 295 0.99 -5.84 0.16
CA GLY A 295 -0.40 -6.25 0.35
C GLY A 295 -1.40 -5.49 -0.53
N GLN A 296 -1.11 -4.24 -0.88
CA GLN A 296 -2.00 -3.43 -1.73
C GLN A 296 -1.58 -3.39 -3.20
N TRP A 297 -0.42 -3.94 -3.56
CA TRP A 297 0.08 -3.92 -4.94
C TRP A 297 -0.89 -4.60 -5.94
N ALA A 298 -1.54 -5.68 -5.50
CA ALA A 298 -2.49 -6.44 -6.32
C ALA A 298 -3.77 -5.67 -6.67
N THR A 299 -4.10 -4.61 -5.93
CA THR A 299 -5.35 -3.85 -6.12
C THR A 299 -5.23 -2.80 -7.24
N PHE A 300 -4.01 -2.50 -7.71
CA PHE A 300 -3.76 -1.33 -8.59
C PHE A 300 -3.07 -1.66 -9.93
N GLN A 301 -2.95 -2.94 -10.31
CA GLN A 301 -2.53 -3.39 -11.65
C GLN A 301 -3.73 -3.75 -12.53
#